data_AF-A0A4V6NAX1-F1
#
_entry.id   AF-A0A4V6NAX1-F1
#
_cell.length_a   1.000
_cell.length_b   1.000
_cell.length_c   1.000
_cell.angle_alpha   90.00
_cell.angle_beta   90.00
_cell.angle_gamma   90.00
#
_symmetry.space_group_name_H-M   'P 1'
#
loop_
_entity.id
_entity.type
_entity.pdbx_description
1 polymer ?
#
loop_
_entity_poly.entity_id
_entity_poly.type
_entity_poly.pdbx_seq_one_letter_code
_entity_poly.pdbx_strand_id
1 'polypeptide(L)'
;MDLINTLLECAQACERCMSACLEEKDVTMMAHCIELDRDCAEVCFIGAKLLLRDSELTNAYLRVCEEACRLCGEECSMHHHEHCIRCAEACRRCQAACHRHHGGADLR
;
A
#
# COMPACT_ATOMS: atom_id res chain seq x y z
N MET A 1 3.31 -0.16 -16.35
CA MET A 1 2.58 -1.13 -15.52
C MET A 1 1.22 -0.53 -15.23
N ASP A 2 0.15 -1.30 -15.36
CA ASP A 2 -1.22 -0.86 -15.06
C ASP A 2 -1.34 -0.50 -13.56
N LEU A 3 -2.12 0.54 -13.23
CA LEU A 3 -2.35 0.98 -11.85
C LEU A 3 -3.07 -0.12 -11.04
N ILE A 4 -4.01 -0.83 -11.66
CA ILE A 4 -4.70 -1.97 -11.01
C ILE A 4 -3.69 -3.01 -10.55
N ASN A 5 -2.76 -3.41 -11.42
CA ASN A 5 -1.71 -4.37 -11.05
C ASN A 5 -0.79 -3.83 -9.95
N THR A 6 -0.45 -2.53 -10.00
CA THR A 6 0.39 -1.90 -8.98
C THR A 6 -0.27 -1.95 -7.60
N LEU A 7 -1.58 -1.67 -7.53
CA LEU A 7 -2.36 -1.76 -6.29
C LEU A 7 -2.43 -3.20 -5.77
N LEU A 8 -2.73 -4.16 -6.64
CA LEU A 8 -2.81 -5.57 -6.24
C LEU A 8 -1.47 -6.13 -5.78
N GLU A 9 -0.36 -5.74 -6.41
CA GLU A 9 0.99 -6.11 -5.97
C GLU A 9 1.33 -5.52 -4.61
N CYS A 10 0.98 -4.25 -4.38
CA CYS A 10 1.16 -3.60 -3.09
C CYS A 10 0.34 -4.30 -1.99
N ALA A 11 -0.94 -4.57 -2.26
CA ALA A 11 -1.81 -5.28 -1.33
C ALA A 11 -1.25 -6.65 -0.95
N GLN A 12 -0.78 -7.41 -1.96
CA GLN A 12 -0.19 -8.72 -1.74
C GLN A 12 1.14 -8.64 -0.97
N ALA A 13 1.95 -7.60 -1.19
CA ALA A 13 3.17 -7.37 -0.43
C ALA A 13 2.87 -7.09 1.05
N CYS A 14 1.88 -6.23 1.32
CA CYS A 14 1.46 -5.88 2.69
C CYS A 14 0.88 -7.10 3.43
N GLU A 15 -0.01 -7.87 2.81
CA GLU A 15 -0.55 -9.12 3.39
C GLU A 15 0.55 -10.12 3.79
N ARG A 16 1.55 -10.28 2.93
CA ARG A 16 2.72 -11.13 3.22
C ARG A 16 3.60 -10.56 4.33
N CYS A 17 3.82 -9.24 4.31
CA CYS A 17 4.62 -8.55 5.31
C CYS A 17 3.99 -8.68 6.69
N MET A 18 2.69 -8.36 6.82
CA MET A 18 1.94 -8.57 8.06
C MET A 18 2.05 -10.01 8.57
N SER A 19 1.84 -11.00 7.69
CA SER A 19 1.92 -12.41 8.06
C SER A 19 3.32 -12.80 8.54
N ALA A 20 4.37 -12.30 7.88
CA ALA A 20 5.75 -12.56 8.28
C ALA A 20 6.14 -11.83 9.58
N CYS A 21 5.70 -10.57 9.76
CA CYS A 21 5.86 -9.79 10.98
C CYS A 21 5.29 -10.50 12.21
N LEU A 22 4.18 -11.24 12.06
CA LEU A 22 3.59 -12.05 13.13
C LEU A 22 4.45 -13.26 13.54
N GLU A 23 5.36 -13.70 12.67
CA GLU A 23 6.28 -14.82 12.92
C GLU A 23 7.65 -14.35 13.46
N GLU A 24 7.90 -13.03 13.52
CA GLU A 24 9.16 -12.48 14.03
C GLU A 24 9.32 -12.69 15.54
N LYS A 25 10.58 -12.83 15.98
CA LYS A 25 10.90 -13.11 17.39
C LYS A 25 10.40 -12.02 18.34
N ASP A 26 10.39 -10.77 17.89
CA ASP A 26 9.88 -9.62 18.64
C ASP A 26 8.67 -9.01 17.91
N VAL A 27 7.56 -9.73 17.94
CA VAL A 27 6.29 -9.29 17.35
C VAL A 27 5.77 -7.98 17.96
N THR A 28 6.16 -7.64 19.19
CA THR A 28 5.72 -6.39 19.84
C THR A 28 6.32 -5.18 19.13
N MET A 29 7.59 -5.27 18.71
CA MET A 29 8.23 -4.25 17.88
C MET A 29 7.61 -4.13 16.48
N MET A 30 6.94 -5.19 16.00
CA MET A 30 6.29 -5.21 14.69
C MET A 30 4.82 -4.74 14.71
N ALA A 31 4.25 -4.46 15.89
CA ALA A 31 2.81 -4.23 16.05
C ALA A 31 2.30 -3.09 15.15
N HIS A 32 3.01 -1.97 15.08
CA HIS A 32 2.62 -0.84 14.24
C HIS A 32 2.77 -1.14 12.74
N CYS A 33 3.84 -1.85 12.35
CA CYS A 33 4.02 -2.33 10.98
C CYS A 33 2.85 -3.24 10.56
N ILE A 34 2.42 -4.16 11.42
CA ILE A 34 1.28 -5.06 11.19
C ILE A 34 -0.02 -4.27 10.97
N GLU A 35 -0.28 -3.26 11.79
CA GLU A 35 -1.47 -2.40 11.64
C GLU A 35 -1.47 -1.67 10.29
N LEU A 36 -0.34 -1.05 9.93
CA LEU A 36 -0.22 -0.30 8.68
C LEU A 36 -0.20 -1.20 7.44
N ASP A 37 0.42 -2.38 7.51
CA ASP A 37 0.37 -3.40 6.46
C ASP A 37 -1.07 -3.81 6.19
N ARG A 38 -1.86 -4.07 7.24
CA ARG A 38 -3.27 -4.45 7.11
C ARG A 38 -4.12 -3.35 6.45
N ASP A 39 -3.97 -2.12 6.93
CA ASP A 39 -4.70 -0.98 6.39
C ASP A 39 -4.32 -0.71 4.93
N CYS A 40 -3.02 -0.74 4.62
CA CYS A 40 -2.53 -0.53 3.27
C CYS A 40 -3.00 -1.63 2.32
N ALA A 41 -3.04 -2.89 2.77
CA ALA A 41 -3.56 -4.00 1.97
C ALA A 41 -5.04 -3.80 1.58
N GLU A 42 -5.91 -3.53 2.55
CA GLU A 42 -7.34 -3.36 2.29
C GLU A 42 -7.60 -2.14 1.41
N VAL A 43 -6.92 -1.02 1.69
CA VAL A 43 -7.05 0.20 0.88
C VAL A 43 -6.60 -0.04 -0.56
N CYS A 44 -5.48 -0.74 -0.77
CA CYS A 44 -5.04 -1.09 -2.11
C CYS A 44 -6.04 -2.00 -2.85
N PHE A 45 -6.60 -3.02 -2.17
CA PHE A 45 -7.62 -3.88 -2.76
C PHE A 45 -8.89 -3.12 -3.14
N ILE A 46 -9.38 -2.22 -2.28
CA ILE A 46 -10.53 -1.38 -2.60
C ILE A 46 -10.20 -0.46 -3.78
N GLY A 47 -9.03 0.17 -3.79
CA GLY A 47 -8.58 1.01 -4.91
C GLY A 47 -8.64 0.26 -6.24
N ALA A 48 -8.12 -0.97 -6.28
CA ALA A 48 -8.16 -1.81 -7.48
C ALA A 48 -9.60 -2.14 -7.90
N LYS A 49 -10.48 -2.50 -6.95
CA LYS A 49 -11.90 -2.77 -7.20
C LYS A 49 -12.65 -1.54 -7.73
N LEU A 50 -12.31 -0.33 -7.26
CA LEU A 50 -12.92 0.92 -7.74
C LEU A 50 -12.50 1.26 -9.16
N LEU A 51 -11.21 1.10 -9.49
CA LEU A 51 -10.67 1.28 -10.83
C LEU A 51 -11.29 0.30 -11.83
N LEU A 52 -11.40 -0.98 -11.46
CA LEU A 52 -11.96 -2.04 -12.33
C LEU A 52 -13.40 -1.77 -12.78
N ARG A 53 -14.16 -0.95 -12.05
CA ARG A 53 -15.56 -0.64 -12.34
C ARG A 53 -15.79 0.83 -12.69
N ASP A 54 -14.73 1.55 -13.04
CA ASP A 54 -14.75 2.97 -13.41
C ASP A 54 -15.53 3.85 -12.41
N SER A 55 -15.33 3.61 -11.11
CA SER A 55 -16.11 4.30 -10.08
C SER A 55 -15.81 5.79 -10.03
N GLU A 56 -16.84 6.62 -9.89
CA GLU A 56 -16.71 8.07 -9.66
C GLU A 56 -15.93 8.42 -8.38
N LEU A 57 -15.84 7.48 -7.44
CA LEU A 57 -15.10 7.63 -6.18
C LEU A 57 -13.58 7.43 -6.34
N THR A 58 -13.12 6.93 -7.49
CA THR A 58 -11.74 6.47 -7.69
C THR A 58 -10.72 7.55 -7.36
N ASN A 59 -10.87 8.76 -7.90
CA ASN A 59 -9.88 9.83 -7.69
C ASN A 59 -9.76 10.25 -6.23
N ALA A 60 -10.89 10.43 -5.53
CA ALA A 60 -10.88 10.76 -4.10
C ALA A 60 -10.28 9.62 -3.27
N TYR A 61 -10.60 8.37 -3.62
CA TYR A 61 -10.10 7.20 -2.91
C TYR A 61 -8.59 6.98 -3.11
N LEU A 62 -8.05 7.26 -4.31
CA LEU A 62 -6.62 7.13 -4.57
C LEU A 62 -5.75 8.10 -3.77
N ARG A 63 -6.31 9.22 -3.28
CA ARG A 63 -5.62 10.10 -2.30
C ARG A 63 -5.44 9.41 -0.95
N VAL A 64 -6.45 8.68 -0.50
CA VAL A 64 -6.37 7.86 0.72
C VAL A 64 -5.38 6.71 0.53
N CYS A 65 -5.40 6.07 -0.64
CA CYS A 65 -4.46 5.00 -0.98
C CYS A 65 -3.01 5.49 -1.03
N GLU A 66 -2.74 6.66 -1.61
CA GLU A 66 -1.42 7.28 -1.58
C GLU A 66 -0.91 7.45 -0.14
N GLU A 67 -1.75 7.98 0.75
CA GLU A 67 -1.35 8.21 2.14
C GLU A 67 -1.12 6.90 2.92
N ALA A 68 -1.99 5.90 2.74
CA ALA A 68 -1.79 4.58 3.34
C ALA A 68 -0.48 3.93 2.87
N CYS A 69 -0.19 4.01 1.57
CA CYS A 69 1.07 3.51 1.01
C CYS A 69 2.29 4.27 1.55
N ARG A 70 2.17 5.60 1.74
CA ARG A 70 3.26 6.41 2.32
C ARG A 70 3.56 5.98 3.75
N LEU A 71 2.53 5.91 4.60
CA LEU A 71 2.66 5.53 6.02
C LEU A 71 3.24 4.12 6.18
N CYS A 72 2.66 3.12 5.49
CA CYS A 72 3.14 1.74 5.52
C CYS A 72 4.57 1.64 4.95
N GLY A 73 4.87 2.33 3.84
CA GLY A 73 6.20 2.33 3.24
C GLY A 73 7.28 2.95 4.13
N GLU A 74 6.95 3.98 4.90
CA GLU A 74 7.83 4.59 5.90
C GLU A 74 8.08 3.64 7.07
N GLU A 75 7.03 3.08 7.66
CA GLU A 75 7.14 2.14 8.79
C GLU A 75 7.92 0.88 8.40
N CYS A 76 7.57 0.22 7.29
CA CYS A 76 8.30 -0.96 6.82
C CYS A 76 9.80 -0.66 6.57
N SER A 77 10.16 0.57 6.20
CA SER A 77 11.55 0.94 5.96
C SER A 77 12.41 1.04 7.23
N MET A 78 11.78 1.11 8.40
CA MET A 78 12.46 1.11 9.70
C MET A 78 12.96 -0.28 10.09
N HIS A 79 12.47 -1.33 9.43
CA HIS A 79 12.72 -2.72 9.75
C HIS A 79 13.68 -3.37 8.73
N HIS A 80 14.71 -4.07 9.21
CA HIS A 80 15.74 -4.67 8.35
C HIS A 80 15.41 -6.11 7.89
N HIS A 81 14.16 -6.53 7.99
CA HIS A 81 13.71 -7.83 7.50
C HIS A 81 13.50 -7.79 5.98
N GLU A 82 13.82 -8.88 5.29
CA GLU A 82 13.66 -8.96 3.83
C GLU A 82 12.21 -8.71 3.38
N HIS A 83 11.23 -9.19 4.16
CA HIS A 83 9.81 -8.99 3.87
C HIS A 83 9.40 -7.51 4.00
N CYS A 84 9.84 -6.81 5.06
CA CYS A 84 9.64 -5.38 5.25
C CYS A 84 10.27 -4.55 4.13
N ILE A 85 11.52 -4.85 3.72
CA ILE A 85 12.21 -4.12 2.65
C ILE A 85 11.41 -4.21 1.34
N ARG A 86 10.97 -5.42 0.97
CA ARG A 86 10.14 -5.66 -0.23
C ARG A 86 8.78 -4.98 -0.12
N CYS A 87 8.15 -4.97 1.05
CA CYS A 87 6.89 -4.26 1.30
C CYS A 87 7.07 -2.76 1.08
N ALA A 88 8.09 -2.16 1.71
CA ALA A 88 8.38 -0.74 1.60
C ALA A 88 8.61 -0.29 0.15
N GLU A 89 9.30 -1.11 -0.66
CA GLU A 89 9.47 -0.85 -2.09
C GLU A 89 8.15 -0.90 -2.87
N ALA A 90 7.28 -1.88 -2.59
CA ALA A 90 5.97 -1.99 -3.22
C ALA A 90 5.08 -0.79 -2.86
N CYS A 91 5.06 -0.41 -1.57
CA CYS A 91 4.34 0.75 -1.07
C CYS A 91 4.80 2.06 -1.74
N ARG A 92 6.11 2.30 -1.85
CA ARG A 92 6.63 3.49 -2.56
C ARG A 92 6.24 3.53 -4.04
N ARG A 93 6.26 2.38 -4.73
CA ARG A 93 5.80 2.30 -6.13
C ARG A 93 4.31 2.61 -6.25
N CYS A 94 3.50 2.06 -5.34
CA CYS A 94 2.06 2.27 -5.31
C CYS A 94 1.67 3.71 -4.98
N GLN A 95 2.30 4.30 -3.97
CA GLN A 95 2.17 5.72 -3.61
C GLN A 95 2.38 6.61 -4.85
N ALA A 96 3.51 6.45 -5.53
CA ALA A 96 3.84 7.25 -6.71
C ALA A 96 2.86 7.01 -7.88
N ALA A 97 2.34 5.80 -8.03
CA ALA A 97 1.34 5.49 -9.06
C ALA A 97 -0.02 6.12 -8.75
N CYS A 98 -0.48 6.06 -7.50
CA CYS A 98 -1.70 6.73 -7.04
C CYS A 98 -1.60 8.23 -7.25
N HIS A 99 -0.49 8.85 -6.82
CA HIS A 99 -0.22 10.27 -6.99
C HIS A 99 -0.35 10.74 -8.44
N ARG A 100 0.31 10.04 -9.37
CA ARG A 100 0.25 10.37 -10.80
C ARG A 100 -1.16 10.25 -11.37
N HIS A 101 -1.97 9.33 -10.86
CA HIS A 101 -3.31 9.08 -11.39
C HIS A 101 -4.32 10.15 -10.91
N HIS A 102 -4.41 10.41 -9.60
CA HIS A 102 -5.36 11.41 -9.10
C HIS A 102 -4.86 12.85 -9.28
N GLY A 103 -3.55 13.09 -9.26
CA GLY A 103 -2.96 14.40 -9.52
C GLY A 103 -3.08 14.87 -10.97
N GLY A 104 -3.34 13.93 -11.91
CA GLY A 104 -3.69 14.26 -13.29
C GLY A 104 -5.13 14.76 -13.49
N ALA A 105 -5.99 14.60 -12.48
CA ALA A 105 -7.38 15.06 -12.53
C ALA A 105 -7.53 16.55 -12.16
N ASP A 106 -6.59 17.13 -11.40
CA ASP A 106 -6.59 18.55 -11.01
C ASP A 106 -6.05 19.48 -12.13
N LEU A 107 -5.61 18.92 -13.27
CA LEU A 107 -5.09 19.64 -14.45
C LEU A 107 -6.07 19.66 -15.64
N ARG A 108 -7.35 19.32 -15.43
CA ARG A 108 -8.41 19.35 -16.44
C ARG A 108 -9.49 20.37 -16.09
#